data_AF-A0A1H6UKJ1-F1
#
_entry.id   AF-A0A1H6UKJ1-F1
#
_cell.length_a   1.000
_cell.length_b   1.000
_cell.length_c   1.000
_cell.angle_alpha   90.00
_cell.angle_beta   90.00
_cell.angle_gamma   90.00
#
_symmetry.space_group_name_H-M   'P 1'
#
loop_
_entity.id
_entity.type
_entity.pdbx_description
1 polymer ?
#
loop_
_entity_poly.entity_id
_entity_poly.type
_entity_poly.pdbx_seq_one_letter_code
_entity_poly.pdbx_strand_id
1 'polypeptide(L)'
;MSGKPLNLALKEGSLTSMEQPFGDEHYVLHRANPAFDFFWHTCLSITAMSMAISSLHGVPVNPGDYINLSCVGFDYTIRLPSHSSVDDVLHGNRIAGFVFTLHWGRDLNAQANWPSELRRWLEMTLWPGFVHLYEMHYSAILKKGGEAGELARLLRDAYAHGGKVANGRSKLEASWEGVTIRKADDGEDISKFVGGADLALLALKLASVI
;
A
#
# COMPACT_ATOMS: atom_id res chain seq x y z
N MET A 1 19.67 -7.24 1.88
CA MET A 1 19.61 -8.26 0.81
C MET A 1 18.69 -7.71 -0.26
N SER A 2 19.09 -7.67 -1.53
CA SER A 2 18.31 -6.98 -2.56
C SER A 2 17.06 -7.77 -2.95
N GLY A 3 15.89 -7.35 -2.47
CA GLY A 3 14.62 -7.77 -3.04
C GLY A 3 14.60 -7.42 -4.53
N LYS A 4 14.14 -8.34 -5.39
CA LYS A 4 13.92 -8.03 -6.82
C LYS A 4 13.11 -6.72 -6.94
N PRO A 5 13.44 -5.83 -7.89
CA PRO A 5 12.80 -4.53 -8.01
C PRO A 5 11.28 -4.70 -8.11
N LEU A 6 10.55 -3.85 -7.39
CA LEU A 6 9.12 -3.62 -7.64
C LEU A 6 9.07 -3.19 -9.12
N ASN A 7 8.34 -3.90 -9.98
CA ASN A 7 8.28 -3.62 -11.43
C ASN A 7 7.63 -2.24 -11.69
N LEU A 8 8.38 -1.18 -11.45
CA LEU A 8 7.98 0.22 -11.49
C LEU A 8 8.93 0.96 -12.42
N ALA A 9 8.38 1.82 -13.26
CA ALA A 9 9.19 2.73 -14.06
C ALA A 9 9.47 3.99 -13.22
N LEU A 10 10.75 4.37 -13.14
CA LEU A 10 11.13 5.71 -12.70
C LEU A 10 10.55 6.72 -13.68
N LYS A 11 9.97 7.81 -13.16
CA LYS A 11 9.45 8.87 -14.01
C LYS A 11 10.61 9.64 -14.65
N GLU A 12 10.67 9.70 -15.98
CA GLU A 12 11.69 10.47 -16.71
C GLU A 12 11.73 11.92 -16.19
N GLY A 13 12.95 12.41 -15.90
CA GLY A 13 13.17 13.74 -15.33
C GLY A 13 13.14 13.82 -13.80
N SER A 14 12.97 12.71 -13.07
CA SER A 14 13.20 12.68 -11.62
C SER A 14 14.67 12.97 -11.31
N LEU A 15 14.95 14.00 -10.51
CA LEU A 15 16.28 14.32 -10.00
C LEU A 15 16.77 13.20 -9.06
N THR A 16 17.31 12.12 -9.61
CA THR A 16 18.16 11.20 -8.85
C THR A 16 19.59 11.74 -8.90
N SER A 17 19.95 12.62 -7.96
CA SER A 17 21.37 12.78 -7.65
C SER A 17 21.90 11.42 -7.16
N MET A 18 23.02 10.96 -7.71
CA MET A 18 23.66 9.66 -7.44
C MET A 18 24.26 9.53 -6.02
N GLU A 19 23.64 10.16 -5.03
CA GLU A 19 23.89 10.01 -3.61
C GLU A 19 22.50 10.05 -2.96
N GLN A 20 22.01 8.99 -2.31
CA GLN A 20 20.82 9.13 -1.46
C GLN A 20 20.99 8.40 -0.13
N PRO A 21 20.39 8.94 0.94
CA PRO A 21 19.14 8.31 1.37
C PRO A 21 18.03 9.28 1.82
N PHE A 22 18.08 10.57 1.46
CA PHE A 22 17.03 11.53 1.86
C PHE A 22 16.42 12.20 0.63
N GLY A 23 15.17 11.84 0.31
CA GLY A 23 14.46 12.44 -0.82
C GLY A 23 13.18 11.73 -1.19
N ASP A 24 12.45 12.36 -2.11
CA ASP A 24 11.26 11.82 -2.74
C ASP A 24 11.65 11.11 -4.05
N GLU A 25 11.24 9.85 -4.20
CA GLU A 25 11.34 9.10 -5.45
C GLU A 25 9.97 8.97 -6.11
N HIS A 26 9.88 9.32 -7.40
CA HIS A 26 8.61 9.32 -8.12
C HIS A 26 8.49 8.12 -9.05
N TYR A 27 7.42 7.36 -8.88
CA TYR A 27 7.11 6.14 -9.62
C TYR A 27 5.84 6.28 -10.42
N VAL A 28 5.78 5.58 -11.56
CA VAL A 28 4.56 5.44 -12.36
C VAL A 28 4.15 3.98 -12.44
N LEU A 29 2.94 3.67 -11.97
CA LEU A 29 2.29 2.39 -12.14
C LEU A 29 1.40 2.43 -13.40
N HIS A 30 1.82 1.71 -14.44
CA HIS A 30 1.07 1.66 -15.70
C HIS A 30 -0.10 0.67 -15.66
N ARG A 31 -1.12 0.89 -16.50
CA ARG A 31 -2.30 0.02 -16.64
C ARG A 31 -1.99 -1.45 -16.96
N ALA A 32 -0.83 -1.72 -17.55
CA ALA A 32 -0.40 -3.07 -17.86
C ALA A 32 -0.01 -3.89 -16.60
N ASN A 33 0.19 -3.23 -15.46
CA ASN A 33 0.52 -3.92 -14.22
C ASN A 33 -0.75 -4.54 -13.59
N PRO A 34 -0.74 -5.83 -13.19
CA PRO A 34 -1.89 -6.48 -12.56
C PRO A 34 -2.41 -5.82 -11.28
N ALA A 35 -1.57 -5.08 -10.56
CA ALA A 35 -1.97 -4.33 -9.37
C ALA A 35 -2.55 -2.94 -9.69
N PHE A 36 -2.62 -2.52 -10.97
CA PHE A 36 -3.04 -1.17 -11.34
C PHE A 36 -4.42 -0.82 -10.78
N ASP A 37 -5.43 -1.66 -11.01
CA ASP A 37 -6.80 -1.36 -10.58
C ASP A 37 -6.90 -1.25 -9.07
N PHE A 38 -6.23 -2.14 -8.32
CA PHE A 38 -6.15 -2.07 -6.86
C PHE A 38 -5.56 -0.74 -6.37
N PHE A 39 -4.42 -0.33 -6.94
CA PHE A 39 -3.76 0.92 -6.59
C PHE A 39 -4.59 2.14 -6.99
N TRP A 40 -5.11 2.14 -8.21
CA TRP A 40 -5.94 3.21 -8.73
C TRP A 40 -7.17 3.44 -7.84
N HIS A 41 -7.88 2.37 -7.49
CA HIS A 41 -9.04 2.46 -6.61
C HIS A 41 -8.67 2.94 -5.22
N THR A 42 -7.61 2.37 -4.63
CA THR A 42 -7.11 2.80 -3.33
C THR A 42 -6.82 4.30 -3.33
N CYS A 43 -6.05 4.79 -4.32
CA CYS A 43 -5.68 6.19 -4.40
C CYS A 43 -6.89 7.10 -4.65
N LEU A 44 -7.77 6.74 -5.58
CA LEU A 44 -9.00 7.49 -5.84
C LEU A 44 -9.85 7.62 -4.57
N SER A 45 -10.06 6.50 -3.89
CA SER A 45 -10.82 6.44 -2.65
C SER A 45 -10.18 7.32 -1.57
N ILE A 46 -8.87 7.21 -1.38
CA ILE A 46 -8.12 7.91 -0.33
C ILE A 46 -8.14 9.43 -0.57
N THR A 47 -7.87 9.84 -1.80
CA THR A 47 -7.91 11.23 -2.24
C THR A 47 -9.33 11.79 -2.09
N ALA A 48 -10.36 11.09 -2.55
CA ALA A 48 -11.75 11.53 -2.44
C ALA A 48 -12.18 11.73 -0.98
N MET A 49 -11.81 10.79 -0.10
CA MET A 49 -12.17 10.88 1.32
C MET A 49 -11.38 11.98 2.04
N SER A 50 -10.10 12.16 1.70
CA SER A 50 -9.30 13.27 2.23
C SER A 50 -9.89 14.61 1.84
N MET A 51 -10.31 14.79 0.58
CA MET A 51 -10.99 16.01 0.12
C MET A 51 -12.31 16.23 0.87
N ALA A 52 -13.11 15.17 1.06
CA ALA A 52 -14.37 15.26 1.80
C ALA A 52 -14.18 15.70 3.26
N ILE A 53 -13.23 15.10 3.97
CA ILE A 53 -12.92 15.42 5.37
C ILE A 53 -12.37 16.84 5.50
N SER A 54 -11.44 17.21 4.63
CA SER A 54 -10.90 18.57 4.54
C SER A 54 -12.00 19.61 4.33
N SER A 55 -12.96 19.32 3.44
CA SER A 55 -14.15 20.17 3.25
C SER A 55 -15.03 20.26 4.50
N LEU A 56 -15.23 19.16 5.24
CA LEU A 56 -16.03 19.15 6.47
C LEU A 56 -15.37 19.95 7.60
N HIS A 57 -14.04 19.94 7.68
CA HIS A 57 -13.29 20.62 8.74
C HIS A 57 -12.81 22.03 8.36
N GLY A 58 -13.13 22.51 7.16
CA GLY A 58 -12.69 23.82 6.67
C GLY A 58 -11.17 23.93 6.49
N VAL A 59 -10.49 22.80 6.31
CA VAL A 59 -9.04 22.74 6.05
C VAL A 59 -8.86 22.51 4.56
N PRO A 60 -8.34 23.46 3.78
CA PRO A 60 -8.17 23.26 2.34
C PRO A 60 -7.09 22.20 2.06
N VAL A 61 -7.36 21.29 1.12
CA VAL A 61 -6.33 20.47 0.47
C VAL A 61 -5.83 21.25 -0.74
N ASN A 62 -4.53 21.54 -0.78
CA ASN A 62 -3.93 22.28 -1.87
C ASN A 62 -3.41 21.33 -2.97
N PRO A 63 -3.44 21.76 -4.25
CA PRO A 63 -2.72 21.07 -5.30
C PRO A 63 -1.24 20.93 -4.93
N GLY A 64 -0.73 19.70 -4.97
CA GLY A 64 0.65 19.38 -4.57
C GLY A 64 0.77 18.80 -3.15
N ASP A 65 -0.30 18.81 -2.35
CA ASP A 65 -0.31 18.10 -1.07
C ASP A 65 -0.28 16.57 -1.29
N TYR A 66 0.16 15.87 -0.25
CA TYR A 66 0.24 14.41 -0.24
C TYR A 66 -0.50 13.81 0.94
N ILE A 67 -1.04 12.62 0.70
CA ILE A 67 -1.53 11.72 1.71
C ILE A 67 -0.45 10.68 1.99
N ASN A 68 -0.03 10.60 3.25
CA ASN A 68 1.03 9.71 3.67
C ASN A 68 0.46 8.39 4.18
N LEU A 69 0.89 7.27 3.61
CA LEU A 69 0.66 5.94 4.13
C LEU A 69 1.91 5.44 4.83
N SER A 70 1.77 5.07 6.11
CA SER A 70 2.87 4.57 6.93
C SER A 70 3.19 3.10 6.62
N CYS A 71 4.48 2.79 6.59
CA CYS A 71 5.01 1.42 6.63
C CYS A 71 5.42 1.06 8.07
N VAL A 72 5.26 -0.22 8.41
CA VAL A 72 5.83 -0.85 9.60
C VAL A 72 7.12 -1.60 9.24
N GLY A 73 7.15 -2.27 8.08
CA GLY A 73 8.31 -3.05 7.64
C GLY A 73 9.44 -2.22 7.06
N PHE A 74 9.09 -1.25 6.23
CA PHE A 74 10.05 -0.45 5.45
C PHE A 74 10.39 0.91 6.07
N ASP A 75 11.56 1.44 5.72
CA ASP A 75 12.04 2.76 6.15
C ASP A 75 11.69 3.89 5.17
N TYR A 76 10.51 3.80 4.55
CA TYR A 76 9.95 4.86 3.71
C TYR A 76 8.44 4.95 3.87
N THR A 77 7.88 6.09 3.47
CA THR A 77 6.45 6.40 3.53
C THR A 77 5.93 6.54 2.10
N ILE A 78 4.78 5.92 1.77
CA ILE A 78 4.15 6.15 0.46
C ILE A 78 3.36 7.44 0.52
N ARG A 79 3.65 8.35 -0.41
CA ARG A 79 2.92 9.60 -0.60
C ARG A 79 2.03 9.49 -1.83
N LEU A 80 0.72 9.57 -1.61
CA LEU A 80 -0.30 9.59 -2.64
C LEU A 80 -0.70 11.05 -2.92
N PRO A 81 -0.78 11.50 -4.18
CA PRO A 81 -1.23 12.86 -4.46
C PRO A 81 -2.66 13.10 -3.94
N SER A 82 -2.87 14.19 -3.21
CA SER A 82 -4.13 14.49 -2.52
C SER A 82 -5.26 14.99 -3.42
N HIS A 83 -4.98 15.26 -4.71
CA HIS A 83 -5.95 15.84 -5.65
C HIS A 83 -6.01 15.13 -7.01
N SER A 84 -4.87 14.66 -7.55
CA SER A 84 -4.76 14.28 -8.97
C SER A 84 -5.75 13.18 -9.43
N SER A 85 -6.00 12.17 -8.61
CA SER A 85 -6.87 11.05 -8.98
C SER A 85 -8.34 11.46 -9.09
N VAL A 86 -8.82 12.32 -8.20
CA VAL A 86 -10.18 12.84 -8.25
C VAL A 86 -10.33 13.82 -9.41
N ASP A 87 -9.34 14.69 -9.61
CA ASP A 87 -9.32 15.66 -10.70
C ASP A 87 -9.40 14.98 -12.08
N ASP A 88 -8.62 13.91 -12.28
CA ASP A 88 -8.64 13.13 -13.52
C ASP A 88 -10.01 12.51 -13.79
N VAL A 89 -10.70 12.01 -12.76
CA VAL A 89 -12.05 11.45 -12.89
C VAL A 89 -13.08 12.54 -13.22
N LEU A 90 -13.03 13.68 -12.51
CA LEU A 90 -13.97 14.78 -12.70
C LEU A 90 -13.87 15.39 -14.11
N HIS A 91 -12.66 15.46 -14.68
CA HIS A 91 -12.42 16.02 -16.01
C HIS A 91 -12.49 14.97 -17.13
N GLY A 92 -12.76 13.70 -16.80
CA GLY A 92 -12.83 12.62 -17.80
C GLY A 92 -11.49 12.29 -18.46
N ASN A 93 -10.37 12.59 -17.79
CA ASN A 93 -9.04 12.32 -18.29
C ASN A 93 -8.78 10.82 -18.35
N ARG A 94 -8.23 10.35 -19.48
CA ARG A 94 -7.82 8.95 -19.60
C ARG A 94 -6.45 8.75 -18.94
N ILE A 95 -6.46 8.16 -17.77
CA ILE A 95 -5.26 7.98 -16.95
C ILE A 95 -4.37 6.88 -17.53
N ALA A 96 -3.20 7.22 -18.08
CA ALA A 96 -2.27 6.25 -18.66
C ALA A 96 -1.45 5.47 -17.62
N GLY A 97 -1.33 6.03 -16.42
CA GLY A 97 -0.62 5.46 -15.29
C GLY A 97 -0.87 6.27 -14.03
N PHE A 98 -0.63 5.65 -12.88
CA PHE A 98 -0.81 6.26 -11.58
C PHE A 98 0.56 6.68 -11.03
N VAL A 99 0.69 7.94 -10.60
CA VAL A 99 1.93 8.46 -10.02
C VAL A 99 1.85 8.38 -8.50
N PHE A 100 2.86 7.79 -7.88
CA PHE A 100 3.07 7.86 -6.44
C PHE A 100 4.51 8.20 -6.13
N THR A 101 4.72 8.66 -4.90
CA THR A 101 6.04 9.04 -4.43
C THR A 101 6.42 8.16 -3.24
N LEU A 102 7.63 7.63 -3.22
CA LEU A 102 8.23 7.06 -2.01
C LEU A 102 9.06 8.14 -1.35
N HIS A 103 8.75 8.46 -0.10
CA HIS A 103 9.55 9.36 0.71
C HIS A 103 10.45 8.54 1.62
N TRP A 104 11.77 8.61 1.43
CA TRP A 104 12.72 7.93 2.31
C TRP A 104 12.72 8.57 3.70
N GLY A 105 12.48 7.75 4.72
CA GLY A 105 12.17 8.20 6.08
C GLY A 105 10.83 7.66 6.55
N ARG A 106 10.86 6.95 7.68
CA ARG A 106 9.65 6.43 8.32
C ARG A 106 8.92 7.55 9.05
N ASP A 107 7.65 7.75 8.70
CA ASP A 107 6.73 8.59 9.49
C ASP A 107 5.67 7.71 10.16
N LEU A 108 5.97 7.27 11.38
CA LEU A 108 5.07 6.44 12.19
C LEU A 108 3.76 7.17 12.55
N ASN A 109 3.73 8.50 12.46
CA ASN A 109 2.57 9.30 12.79
C ASN A 109 1.74 9.71 11.56
N ALA A 110 2.18 9.36 10.35
CA ALA A 110 1.55 9.73 9.08
C ALA A 110 0.04 9.48 9.07
N GLN A 111 -0.39 8.34 9.62
CA GLN A 111 -1.79 7.94 9.73
C GLN A 111 -2.35 8.08 11.15
N ALA A 112 -1.50 8.25 12.18
CA ALA A 112 -1.94 8.33 13.57
C ALA A 112 -2.83 9.55 13.85
N ASN A 113 -2.59 10.64 13.12
CA ASN A 113 -3.34 11.89 13.22
C ASN A 113 -4.64 11.90 12.40
N TRP A 114 -4.91 10.84 11.65
CA TRP A 114 -6.13 10.74 10.85
C TRP A 114 -7.34 10.52 11.76
N PRO A 115 -8.50 11.12 11.43
CA PRO A 115 -9.75 10.81 12.11
C PRO A 115 -9.99 9.29 12.17
N SER A 116 -10.54 8.80 13.28
CA SER A 116 -10.73 7.36 13.52
C SER A 116 -11.57 6.69 12.43
N GLU A 117 -12.55 7.42 11.90
CA GLU A 117 -13.46 7.05 10.84
C GLU A 117 -12.71 6.84 9.53
N LEU A 118 -11.74 7.71 9.24
CA LEU A 118 -10.91 7.65 8.05
C LEU A 118 -9.95 6.46 8.11
N ARG A 119 -9.33 6.21 9.27
CA ARG A 119 -8.50 5.01 9.49
C ARG A 119 -9.29 3.72 9.32
N ARG A 120 -10.46 3.64 9.95
CA ARG A 120 -11.34 2.48 9.82
C ARG A 120 -11.80 2.28 8.37
N TRP A 121 -12.13 3.35 7.66
CA TRP A 121 -12.53 3.30 6.26
C TRP A 121 -11.37 2.87 5.34
N LEU A 122 -10.14 3.35 5.59
CA LEU A 122 -8.93 2.91 4.90
C LEU A 122 -8.73 1.41 5.03
N GLU A 123 -8.81 0.90 6.25
CA GLU A 123 -8.72 -0.53 6.55
C GLU A 123 -9.79 -1.31 5.78
N MET A 124 -11.03 -0.81 5.75
CA MET A 124 -12.12 -1.44 4.98
C MET A 124 -11.98 -1.31 3.45
N THR A 125 -11.01 -0.55 2.93
CA THR A 125 -10.83 -0.32 1.48
C THR A 125 -9.59 -1.04 0.95
N LEU A 126 -8.45 -0.85 1.61
CA LEU A 126 -7.17 -1.45 1.21
C LEU A 126 -7.22 -2.98 1.30
N TRP A 127 -7.82 -3.50 2.36
CA TRP A 127 -7.75 -4.92 2.67
C TRP A 127 -8.59 -5.80 1.74
N PRO A 128 -9.86 -5.48 1.43
CA PRO A 128 -10.63 -6.25 0.45
C PRO A 128 -9.98 -6.23 -0.94
N GLY A 129 -9.41 -5.09 -1.35
CA GLY A 129 -8.69 -4.97 -2.62
C GLY A 129 -7.45 -5.88 -2.68
N PHE A 130 -6.66 -5.90 -1.60
CA PHE A 130 -5.52 -6.80 -1.46
C PHE A 130 -5.93 -8.27 -1.52
N VAL A 131 -6.97 -8.65 -0.76
CA VAL A 131 -7.47 -10.04 -0.74
C VAL A 131 -7.98 -10.45 -2.12
N HIS A 132 -8.71 -9.58 -2.80
CA HIS A 132 -9.19 -9.85 -4.15
C HIS A 132 -8.04 -10.12 -5.12
N LEU A 133 -7.00 -9.29 -5.13
CA LEU A 133 -5.79 -9.50 -5.94
C LEU A 133 -5.13 -10.86 -5.62
N TYR A 134 -4.98 -11.17 -4.34
CA TYR A 134 -4.39 -12.43 -3.90
C TYR A 134 -5.20 -13.63 -4.39
N GLU A 135 -6.53 -13.60 -4.25
CA GLU A 135 -7.40 -14.72 -4.61
C GLU A 135 -7.48 -14.94 -6.12
N MET A 136 -7.51 -13.86 -6.91
CA MET A 136 -7.47 -13.97 -8.39
C MET A 136 -6.22 -14.68 -8.89
N HIS A 137 -5.10 -14.55 -8.18
CA HIS A 137 -3.80 -15.04 -8.63
C HIS A 137 -3.16 -16.06 -7.69
N TYR A 138 -3.96 -16.68 -6.82
CA TYR A 138 -3.52 -17.56 -5.75
C TYR A 138 -2.51 -18.62 -6.21
N SER A 139 -2.78 -19.27 -7.35
CA SER A 139 -1.91 -20.32 -7.89
C SER A 139 -0.51 -19.82 -8.28
N ALA A 140 -0.40 -18.61 -8.83
CA ALA A 140 0.89 -18.03 -9.21
C ALA A 140 1.67 -17.57 -7.97
N ILE A 141 0.96 -16.93 -7.03
CA ILE A 141 1.52 -16.44 -5.77
C ILE A 141 2.07 -17.60 -4.93
N LEU A 142 1.35 -18.72 -4.81
CA LEU A 142 1.86 -19.89 -4.09
C LEU A 142 3.12 -20.49 -4.72
N LYS A 143 3.20 -20.50 -6.05
CA LYS A 143 4.32 -21.15 -6.76
C LYS A 143 5.57 -20.28 -6.82
N LYS A 144 5.42 -18.96 -6.83
CA LYS A 144 6.51 -18.03 -7.16
C LYS A 144 6.66 -16.87 -6.17
N GLY A 145 5.74 -16.69 -5.23
CA GLY A 145 5.68 -15.55 -4.32
C GLY A 145 6.69 -15.60 -3.17
N GLY A 146 7.28 -16.76 -2.88
CA GLY A 146 8.24 -16.94 -1.79
C GLY A 146 7.72 -16.38 -0.46
N GLU A 147 8.61 -15.72 0.29
CA GLU A 147 8.30 -15.06 1.57
C GLU A 147 7.14 -14.06 1.47
N ALA A 148 7.08 -13.26 0.40
CA ALA A 148 6.00 -12.31 0.17
C ALA A 148 4.65 -13.03 -0.04
N GLY A 149 4.65 -14.17 -0.74
CA GLY A 149 3.47 -15.01 -0.92
C GLY A 149 2.99 -15.65 0.39
N GLU A 150 3.92 -16.05 1.26
CA GLU A 150 3.61 -16.59 2.59
C GLU A 150 3.01 -15.53 3.51
N LEU A 151 3.60 -14.32 3.53
CA LEU A 151 3.04 -13.19 4.27
C LEU A 151 1.65 -12.82 3.74
N ALA A 152 1.47 -12.78 2.42
CA ALA A 152 0.19 -12.48 1.79
C ALA A 152 -0.91 -13.48 2.17
N ARG A 153 -0.56 -14.77 2.27
CA ARG A 153 -1.47 -15.81 2.73
C ARG A 153 -1.90 -15.58 4.18
N LEU A 154 -0.96 -15.26 5.08
CA LEU A 154 -1.28 -14.95 6.48
C LEU A 154 -2.20 -13.73 6.58
N LEU A 155 -1.94 -12.68 5.78
CA LEU A 155 -2.76 -11.47 5.77
C LEU A 155 -4.18 -11.72 5.26
N ARG A 156 -4.31 -12.53 4.20
CA ARG A 156 -5.61 -12.97 3.70
C ARG A 156 -6.37 -13.78 4.75
N ASP A 157 -5.69 -14.71 5.43
CA ASP A 157 -6.32 -15.50 6.49
C ASP A 157 -6.72 -14.62 7.68
N ALA A 158 -5.91 -13.62 8.04
CA ALA A 158 -6.24 -12.65 9.09
C ALA A 158 -7.47 -11.79 8.74
N TYR A 159 -7.62 -11.41 7.47
CA TYR A 159 -8.83 -10.74 6.98
C TYR A 159 -10.08 -11.58 7.22
N ALA A 160 -10.03 -12.88 6.90
CA ALA A 160 -11.14 -13.80 7.15
C ALA A 160 -11.48 -13.98 8.64
N HIS A 161 -10.56 -13.63 9.54
CA HIS A 161 -10.74 -13.66 11.00
C HIS A 161 -10.91 -12.26 11.60
N GLY A 162 -11.33 -11.29 10.78
CA GLY A 162 -11.79 -9.98 11.24
C GLY A 162 -10.70 -9.08 11.81
N GLY A 163 -9.51 -9.06 11.22
CA GLY A 163 -8.42 -8.19 11.72
C GLY A 163 -7.25 -8.96 12.31
N LYS A 164 -7.48 -10.21 12.71
CA LYS A 164 -6.61 -10.88 13.68
C LYS A 164 -5.75 -11.94 13.04
N VAL A 165 -4.50 -12.01 13.46
CA VAL A 165 -3.59 -13.11 13.10
C VAL A 165 -4.27 -14.42 13.45
N ALA A 166 -4.42 -15.28 12.44
CA ALA A 166 -5.09 -16.57 12.57
C ALA A 166 -4.13 -17.68 12.15
N ASN A 167 -3.29 -18.11 13.09
CA ASN A 167 -2.27 -19.10 12.83
C ASN A 167 -2.83 -20.54 12.84
N GLY A 168 -3.95 -20.82 13.51
CA GLY A 168 -4.70 -22.08 13.40
C GLY A 168 -3.82 -23.36 13.25
N ARG A 169 -4.00 -24.11 12.16
CA ARG A 169 -3.16 -25.30 11.79
C ARG A 169 -1.86 -24.93 11.04
N SER A 170 -1.64 -23.66 10.73
CA SER A 170 -0.45 -23.14 10.05
C SER A 170 0.73 -23.09 11.03
N LYS A 171 1.83 -23.78 10.69
CA LYS A 171 3.11 -23.67 11.43
C LYS A 171 3.96 -22.46 10.97
N LEU A 172 3.46 -21.66 10.04
CA LEU A 172 4.29 -20.75 9.25
C LEU A 172 4.40 -19.40 9.94
N GLU A 173 5.63 -19.07 10.31
CA GLU A 173 6.07 -17.70 10.50
C GLU A 173 6.41 -17.14 9.12
N ALA A 174 6.03 -15.90 8.84
CA ALA A 174 6.41 -15.23 7.60
C ALA A 174 7.10 -13.91 7.93
N SER A 175 8.18 -13.64 7.21
CA SER A 175 8.90 -12.38 7.28
C SER A 175 9.11 -11.86 5.88
N TRP A 176 8.86 -10.57 5.67
CA TRP A 176 9.17 -9.90 4.41
C TRP A 176 9.49 -8.44 4.71
N GLU A 177 10.69 -8.02 4.33
CA GLU A 177 11.14 -6.62 4.36
C GLU A 177 10.84 -5.93 5.71
N GLY A 178 11.24 -6.57 6.81
CA GLY A 178 11.08 -6.04 8.17
C GLY A 178 9.72 -6.36 8.82
N VAL A 179 8.67 -6.64 8.05
CA VAL A 179 7.42 -7.19 8.60
C VAL A 179 7.67 -8.63 9.03
N THR A 180 7.29 -8.99 10.25
CA THR A 180 7.38 -10.37 10.74
C THR A 180 6.14 -10.73 11.53
N ILE A 181 5.47 -11.81 11.13
CA ILE A 181 4.34 -12.41 11.86
C ILE A 181 4.77 -13.79 12.32
N ARG A 182 4.72 -14.03 13.63
CA ARG A 182 5.12 -15.28 14.25
C ARG A 182 3.91 -16.05 14.74
N LYS A 183 4.13 -17.32 15.08
CA LYS A 183 3.09 -18.16 15.65
C LYS A 183 2.57 -17.61 16.99
N ALA A 184 3.44 -17.00 17.78
CA ALA A 184 3.11 -16.43 19.09
C ALA A 184 2.13 -15.24 19.01
N ASP A 185 1.97 -14.64 17.82
CA ASP A 185 1.10 -13.49 17.59
C ASP A 185 -0.36 -13.91 17.31
N ASP A 186 -0.73 -15.19 17.48
CA ASP A 186 -2.09 -15.68 17.24
C ASP A 186 -3.14 -14.90 18.05
N GLY A 187 -4.17 -14.40 17.37
CA GLY A 187 -5.22 -13.57 17.94
C GLY A 187 -4.90 -12.07 18.06
N GLU A 188 -3.64 -11.67 17.81
CA GLU A 188 -3.25 -10.25 17.81
C GLU A 188 -3.78 -9.51 16.58
N ASP A 189 -3.98 -8.20 16.73
CA ASP A 189 -4.41 -7.33 15.63
C ASP A 189 -3.29 -7.12 14.61
N ILE A 190 -3.60 -7.30 13.33
CA ILE A 190 -2.62 -7.22 12.25
C ILE A 190 -2.00 -5.82 12.09
N SER A 191 -2.73 -4.77 12.49
CA SER A 191 -2.29 -3.37 12.37
C SER A 191 -1.03 -3.07 13.19
N LYS A 192 -0.71 -3.92 14.17
CA LYS A 192 0.54 -3.86 14.95
C LYS A 192 1.78 -4.24 14.13
N PHE A 193 1.59 -5.01 13.05
CA PHE A 193 2.66 -5.61 12.26
C PHE A 193 2.70 -5.09 10.83
N VAL A 194 1.55 -4.67 10.29
CA VAL A 194 1.37 -4.29 8.89
C VAL A 194 0.59 -2.99 8.80
N GLY A 195 1.22 -1.96 8.21
CA GLY A 195 0.59 -0.69 7.87
C GLY A 195 -0.04 -0.70 6.47
N GLY A 196 -0.79 0.35 6.15
CA GLY A 196 -1.45 0.48 4.86
C GLY A 196 -0.48 0.51 3.67
N ALA A 197 0.71 1.10 3.84
CA ALA A 197 1.73 1.09 2.79
C ALA A 197 2.38 -0.28 2.62
N ASP A 198 2.56 -1.07 3.69
CA ASP A 198 3.10 -2.43 3.57
C ASP A 198 2.17 -3.31 2.71
N LEU A 199 0.85 -3.21 2.89
CA LEU A 199 -0.14 -3.90 2.06
C LEU A 199 -0.04 -3.49 0.59
N ALA A 200 0.09 -2.19 0.33
CA ALA A 200 0.23 -1.66 -1.03
C ALA A 200 1.50 -2.20 -1.70
N LEU A 201 2.64 -2.11 -1.01
CA LEU A 201 3.92 -2.62 -1.52
C LEU A 201 3.90 -4.13 -1.75
N LEU A 202 3.27 -4.86 -0.83
CA LEU A 202 3.11 -6.29 -0.97
C LEU A 202 2.29 -6.62 -2.21
N ALA A 203 1.20 -5.89 -2.48
CA ALA A 203 0.42 -6.04 -3.71
C ALA A 203 1.27 -5.81 -4.98
N LEU A 204 2.10 -4.76 -5.02
CA LEU A 204 3.03 -4.53 -6.14
C LEU A 204 4.03 -5.66 -6.29
N LYS A 205 4.55 -6.16 -5.16
CA LYS A 205 5.49 -7.27 -5.15
C LYS A 205 4.85 -8.53 -5.71
N LEU A 206 3.64 -8.87 -5.28
CA LEU A 206 2.90 -10.02 -5.79
C LEU A 206 2.56 -9.88 -7.28
N ALA A 207 2.18 -8.68 -7.73
CA ALA A 207 1.96 -8.40 -9.15
C ALA A 207 3.19 -8.58 -10.04
N SER A 208 4.40 -8.42 -9.50
CA SER A 208 5.64 -8.73 -10.24
C SER A 208 5.87 -10.23 -10.48
N VAL A 209 5.12 -11.07 -9.77
CA VAL A 209 5.27 -12.54 -9.74
C VAL A 209 4.20 -13.24 -10.59
N ILE A 210 3.08 -12.55 -10.81
CA ILE A 210 1.93 -12.97 -11.62
C ILE A 210 2.33 -12.96 -13.10
#